data_AF-A0ABD4YPN2-F1
#
_entry.id   AF-A0ABD4YPN2-F1
#
_cell.length_a   1.000
_cell.length_b   1.000
_cell.length_c   1.000
_cell.angle_alpha   90.00
_cell.angle_beta   90.00
_cell.angle_gamma   90.00
#
_symmetry.space_group_name_H-M   'P 1'
#
loop_
_entity.id
_entity.type
_entity.pdbx_description
1 polymer ?
#
loop_
_entity_poly.entity_id
_entity_poly.type
_entity_poly.pdbx_seq_one_letter_code
_entity_poly.pdbx_strand_id
1 'polypeptide(L)'
;MNTEQGICVDGFKVHCDVIELPSGKYRLDVTTRRDGDLEDQQAVWPIPSGKLFSAQHEAERHAKWILKGIRRVDPSGTPQFCLT
;
A
#
# COMPACT_ATOMS: atom_id res chain seq x y z
N MET A 1 5.74 10.40 12.05
CA MET A 1 5.18 9.14 12.56
C MET A 1 5.29 8.13 11.45
N ASN A 2 6.19 7.15 11.61
CA ASN A 2 6.44 6.11 10.63
C ASN A 2 5.16 5.32 10.33
N THR A 3 4.74 5.29 9.08
CA THR A 3 3.80 4.30 8.53
C THR A 3 4.48 2.92 8.38
N GLU A 4 5.33 2.54 9.34
CA GLU A 4 6.08 1.27 9.38
C GLU A 4 5.19 0.08 9.77
N GLN A 5 4.01 0.33 10.32
CA GLN A 5 3.07 -0.73 10.66
C GLN A 5 2.20 -1.05 9.44
N GLY A 6 2.80 -1.76 8.48
CA GLY A 6 2.02 -2.56 7.55
C GLY A 6 1.08 -3.51 8.31
N ILE A 7 0.00 -3.92 7.66
CA ILE A 7 -0.98 -4.84 8.22
C ILE A 7 -0.69 -6.27 7.76
N CYS A 8 -0.95 -7.27 8.62
CA CYS A 8 -0.92 -8.67 8.21
C CYS A 8 -2.34 -9.12 7.82
N VAL A 9 -2.51 -9.57 6.58
CA VAL A 9 -3.79 -10.04 6.04
C VAL A 9 -3.54 -11.35 5.29
N ASP A 10 -4.29 -12.41 5.62
CA ASP A 10 -4.19 -13.72 4.96
C ASP A 10 -2.76 -14.31 4.88
N GLY A 11 -1.90 -13.99 5.86
CA GLY A 11 -0.49 -14.41 5.88
C GLY A 11 0.45 -13.58 5.00
N PHE A 12 -0.01 -12.41 4.52
CA PHE A 12 0.79 -11.42 3.82
C PHE A 12 0.91 -10.15 4.65
N LYS A 13 2.13 -9.61 4.74
CA LYS A 13 2.43 -8.27 5.23
C LYS A 13 2.16 -7.28 4.10
N VAL A 14 1.27 -6.34 4.35
CA VAL A 14 0.86 -5.32 3.39
C VAL A 14 1.25 -3.95 3.91
N HIS A 15 2.03 -3.24 3.10
CA HIS A 15 2.51 -1.89 3.35
C HIS A 15 1.93 -0.95 2.29
N CYS A 16 1.82 0.34 2.63
CA CYS A 16 1.45 1.35 1.66
C CYS A 16 2.44 2.49 1.75
N ASP A 17 3.22 2.64 0.69
CA ASP A 17 4.34 3.55 0.58
C ASP A 17 3.91 4.81 -0.15
N VAL A 18 4.28 5.96 0.40
CA VAL A 18 4.07 7.26 -0.22
C VAL A 18 5.34 7.59 -1.01
N ILE A 19 5.24 7.57 -2.33
CA ILE A 19 6.36 7.83 -3.24
C ILE A 19 6.26 9.25 -3.77
N GLU A 20 7.25 10.08 -3.46
CA GLU A 20 7.39 11.39 -4.08
C GLU A 20 7.90 11.25 -5.52
N LEU A 21 7.15 11.84 -6.45
CA LEU A 21 7.48 11.87 -7.86
C LEU A 21 8.32 13.11 -8.19
N PRO A 22 9.17 13.07 -9.24
CA PRO A 22 9.94 14.22 -9.70
C PRO A 22 9.11 15.46 -10.06
N SER A 23 7.80 15.28 -10.29
CA SER A 23 6.85 16.36 -10.56
C SER A 23 6.41 17.13 -9.31
N GLY A 24 6.89 16.76 -8.12
CA GLY A 24 6.45 17.32 -6.83
C GLY A 24 5.08 16.80 -6.38
N LYS A 25 4.57 15.74 -7.02
CA LYS A 25 3.35 15.03 -6.62
C LYS A 25 3.70 13.75 -5.89
N TYR A 26 2.77 13.22 -5.12
CA TYR A 26 2.92 11.99 -4.36
C TYR A 26 2.02 10.90 -4.94
N ARG A 27 2.58 9.71 -5.12
CA ARG A 27 1.88 8.48 -5.50
C ARG A 27 1.81 7.55 -4.29
N LEU A 28 0.82 6.67 -4.28
CA LEU A 28 0.75 5.58 -3.32
C LEU A 28 0.97 4.26 -4.03
N ASP A 29 1.88 3.47 -3.50
CA ASP A 29 2.10 2.09 -3.93
C ASP A 29 1.79 1.16 -2.76
N VAL A 30 1.12 0.04 -3.05
CA VAL A 30 0.79 -0.96 -2.03
C VAL A 30 1.73 -2.13 -2.22
N THR A 31 2.53 -2.40 -1.20
CA THR A 31 3.55 -3.44 -1.25
C THR A 31 3.08 -4.62 -0.42
N THR A 32 2.93 -5.79 -1.04
CA THR A 32 2.55 -7.04 -0.35
C THR A 32 3.73 -7.99 -0.32
N ARG A 33 4.01 -8.56 0.84
CA ARG A 33 5.06 -9.55 1.05
C ARG A 33 4.49 -10.72 1.83
N ARG A 34 4.78 -11.96 1.45
CA ARG A 34 4.34 -13.11 2.24
C ARG A 34 5.10 -13.16 3.56
N ASP A 35 4.43 -13.55 4.64
CA ASP A 35 5.10 -13.70 5.92
C ASP A 35 6.10 -14.86 5.88
N GLY A 36 7.38 -14.55 6.07
CA GLY A 36 8.50 -15.49 5.92
C GLY A 36 9.36 -15.28 4.66
N ASP A 37 8.90 -14.48 3.70
CA ASP A 37 9.70 -14.12 2.52
C ASP A 37 10.68 -12.98 2.82
N LEU A 38 11.82 -12.97 2.10
CA LEU A 38 12.82 -11.90 2.15
C LEU A 38 12.23 -10.58 1.60
N GLU A 39 12.80 -9.43 2.02
CA GLU A 39 12.37 -8.10 1.56
C GLU A 39 12.38 -7.95 0.03
N ASP A 40 13.31 -8.62 -0.65
CA ASP A 40 13.44 -8.56 -2.11
C ASP A 40 12.33 -9.31 -2.87
N GLN A 41 11.48 -10.07 -2.17
CA GLN A 41 10.35 -10.81 -2.77
C GLN A 41 9.01 -10.10 -2.59
N GLN A 42 9.03 -8.81 -2.26
CA GLN A 42 7.83 -8.00 -2.17
C GLN A 42 7.22 -7.71 -3.56
N ALA A 43 5.90 -7.86 -3.67
CA ALA A 43 5.14 -7.47 -4.85
C ALA A 43 4.57 -6.07 -4.66
N VAL A 44 4.77 -5.20 -5.65
CA VAL A 44 4.28 -3.82 -5.63
C VAL A 44 3.04 -3.72 -6.51
N TRP A 45 1.97 -3.18 -5.94
CA TRP A 45 0.68 -3.03 -6.58
C TRP A 45 0.30 -1.54 -6.64
N PRO A 46 -0.02 -1.02 -7.83
CA PRO A 46 -0.55 0.33 -7.95
C PRO A 46 -1.93 0.42 -7.31
N ILE A 47 -2.22 1.54 -6.66
CA ILE A 47 -3.57 1.78 -6.13
C ILE A 47 -4.60 1.89 -7.26
N PRO A 48 -5.81 1.32 -7.12
CA PRO A 48 -6.83 1.32 -8.19
C PRO A 48 -7.24 2.73 -8.63
N SER A 49 -7.19 3.70 -7.72
CA SER A 49 -7.58 5.08 -8.02
C SER A 49 -6.57 5.83 -8.89
N GLY A 50 -5.32 5.33 -9.02
CA GLY A 50 -4.23 6.00 -9.73
C GLY A 50 -3.99 7.45 -9.30
N LYS A 51 -4.52 7.83 -8.12
CA LYS A 51 -4.61 9.21 -7.70
C LYS A 51 -3.23 9.71 -7.28
N LEU A 52 -2.84 10.83 -7.89
CA LEU A 52 -1.67 11.60 -7.46
C LEU A 52 -2.12 12.68 -6.49
N PHE A 53 -1.40 12.82 -5.38
CA PHE A 53 -1.63 13.81 -4.35
C PHE A 53 -0.66 14.97 -4.54
N SER A 54 -1.12 16.20 -4.30
CA SER A 54 -0.25 17.38 -4.37
C SER A 54 0.45 17.65 -3.04
N ALA A 55 0.03 16.99 -1.95
CA ALA A 55 0.60 17.16 -0.62
C ALA A 55 0.85 15.81 0.07
N GLN A 56 2.01 15.68 0.71
CA GLN A 56 2.44 14.47 1.40
C GLN A 56 1.43 14.02 2.47
N HIS A 57 0.92 14.96 3.28
CA HIS A 57 -0.01 14.63 4.36
C HIS A 57 -1.35 14.06 3.85
N GLU A 58 -1.80 14.49 2.66
CA GLU A 58 -3.00 13.93 2.03
C GLU A 58 -2.73 12.51 1.54
N ALA A 59 -1.56 12.29 0.93
CA ALA A 59 -1.11 10.97 0.49
C ALA A 59 -1.02 10.00 1.68
N GLU A 60 -0.36 10.40 2.78
CA GLU A 60 -0.24 9.58 4.00
C GLU A 60 -1.60 9.26 4.63
N ARG A 61 -2.51 10.25 4.68
CA ARG A 61 -3.87 10.03 5.17
C ARG A 61 -4.57 8.99 4.29
N HIS A 62 -4.46 9.12 2.97
CA HIS A 62 -5.11 8.22 2.02
C HIS A 62 -4.48 6.82 2.05
N ALA A 63 -3.16 6.71 2.22
CA ALA A 63 -2.45 5.44 2.42
C ALA A 63 -3.02 4.66 3.61
N LYS A 64 -3.22 5.34 4.75
CA LYS A 64 -3.85 4.73 5.93
C LYS A 64 -5.28 4.27 5.68
N TRP A 65 -6.05 5.03 4.89
CA TRP A 65 -7.40 4.64 4.49
C TRP A 65 -7.40 3.42 3.57
N ILE A 66 -6.50 3.38 2.59
CA ILE A 66 -6.33 2.26 1.68
C ILE A 66 -5.98 1.00 2.46
N LEU A 67 -4.96 1.05 3.33
CA LEU A 67 -4.58 -0.09 4.18
C LEU A 67 -5.76 -0.60 5.00
N LYS A 68 -6.54 0.29 5.63
CA LYS A 68 -7.75 -0.09 6.37
C LYS A 68 -8.85 -0.69 5.49
N GLY A 69 -8.88 -0.35 4.20
CA GLY A 69 -9.82 -0.89 3.21
C GLY A 69 -9.44 -2.24 2.65
N ILE A 70 -8.20 -2.72 2.87
CA ILE A 70 -7.77 -4.05 2.44
C ILE A 70 -8.42 -5.08 3.35
N ARG A 71 -9.29 -5.91 2.77
CA ARG A 71 -9.97 -6.98 3.51
C ARG A 71 -9.30 -8.33 3.36
N ARG A 72 -8.71 -8.59 2.20
CA ARG A 72 -8.05 -9.85 1.86
C ARG A 72 -6.86 -9.63 0.96
N VAL A 73 -5.99 -10.62 0.91
CA VAL A 73 -4.92 -10.72 -0.10
C VAL A 73 -5.12 -12.05 -0.83
N ASP A 74 -5.18 -11.98 -2.16
CA ASP A 74 -5.29 -13.16 -3.00
C ASP A 74 -4.02 -14.03 -2.90
N PRO A 75 -4.06 -15.36 -3.16
CA PRO A 75 -2.85 -16.20 -3.16
C PRO A 75 -1.74 -15.72 -4.11
N SER A 76 -2.07 -14.95 -5.14
CA SER A 76 -1.13 -14.27 -6.03
C SER A 76 -0.39 -13.08 -5.38
N GLY A 77 -0.80 -12.67 -4.18
CA GLY A 77 -0.31 -11.48 -3.48
C GLY A 77 -1.13 -10.22 -3.78
N THR A 78 -2.15 -10.27 -4.66
CA THR A 78 -2.94 -9.08 -4.99
C THR A 78 -3.85 -8.66 -3.83
N PRO A 79 -3.72 -7.43 -3.30
CA PRO A 79 -4.59 -6.92 -2.24
C PRO A 79 -6.01 -6.65 -2.79
N GLN A 80 -7.02 -7.14 -2.07
CA GLN A 80 -8.44 -6.93 -2.36
C GLN A 80 -8.98 -5.78 -1.50
N PHE A 81 -9.25 -4.66 -2.16
CA PHE A 81 -9.79 -3.47 -1.54
C PHE A 81 -11.32 -3.54 -1.50
N CYS A 82 -11.90 -3.37 -0.31
CA CYS A 82 -13.34 -3.18 -0.16
C CYS A 82 -13.62 -1.67 -0.14
N LEU A 83 -13.60 -1.05 -1.33
CA LEU A 83 -14.06 0.32 -1.53
C LEU A 83 -15.59 0.28 -1.68
N THR A 84 -16.30 0.15 -0.55
CA THR A 84 -17.75 0.29 -0.49
C THR A 84 -18.12 1.64 0.11
#